data_AF-A0A2S9FZN7-F1
#
_entry.id   AF-A0A2S9FZN7-F1
#
_cell.length_a   1.000
_cell.length_b   1.000
_cell.length_c   1.000
_cell.angle_alpha   90.00
_cell.angle_beta   90.00
_cell.angle_gamma   90.00
#
_symmetry.space_group_name_H-M   'P 1'
#
loop_
_entity.id
_entity.type
_entity.pdbx_description
1 polymer ?
#
loop_
_entity_poly.entity_id
_entity_poly.type
_entity_poly.pdbx_seq_one_letter_code
_entity_poly.pdbx_strand_id
1 'polypeptide(L)'
;MHGYDIIGDVHGCATKLEALLVDLGYRDDARNGAYRHPHRTAIFVGDLIDRGTEQLRVLEVAKAMADAGTAQVVMGNHEFNA
;
A
#
# COMPACT_ATOMS: atom_id res chain seq x y z
N MET A 1 2.45 -21.05 -3.28
CA MET A 1 3.14 -20.72 -2.02
C MET A 1 2.61 -19.39 -1.54
N HIS A 2 2.41 -19.24 -0.23
CA HIS A 2 2.13 -17.93 0.35
C HIS A 2 3.44 -17.14 0.44
N GLY A 3 3.43 -15.87 0.03
CA GLY A 3 4.63 -15.02 -0.01
C GLY A 3 4.32 -13.57 0.38
N TYR A 4 5.36 -12.80 0.57
CA TYR A 4 5.27 -11.38 0.89
C TYR A 4 5.95 -10.55 -0.18
N ASP A 5 5.31 -9.44 -0.56
CA ASP A 5 5.92 -8.39 -1.38
C ASP A 5 6.23 -7.20 -0.46
N ILE A 6 7.52 -6.90 -0.29
CA ILE A 6 7.99 -5.82 0.58
C ILE A 6 8.09 -4.55 -0.25
N ILE A 7 7.29 -3.54 0.09
CA ILE A 7 7.18 -2.28 -0.63
C ILE A 7 7.78 -1.18 0.26
N GLY A 8 8.85 -0.55 -0.24
CA GLY A 8 9.52 0.58 0.41
C GLY A 8 8.83 1.92 0.16
N ASP A 9 9.61 2.99 0.20
CA ASP A 9 9.13 4.37 0.22
C ASP A 9 8.23 4.72 -0.97
N VAL A 10 7.02 5.22 -0.66
CA VAL A 10 6.01 5.60 -1.67
C VAL A 10 5.99 7.11 -1.90
N HIS A 11 6.34 7.91 -0.90
CA HIS A 11 6.44 9.37 -0.97
C HIS A 11 5.21 10.05 -1.60
N GLY A 12 4.00 9.57 -1.25
CA GLY A 12 2.76 10.13 -1.77
C GLY A 12 2.53 9.95 -3.28
N CYS A 13 3.19 8.98 -3.92
CA CYS A 13 3.01 8.67 -5.36
C CYS A 13 1.99 7.54 -5.57
N ALA A 14 0.70 7.82 -5.39
CA ALA A 14 -0.36 6.83 -5.48
C ALA A 14 -0.45 6.14 -6.85
N THR A 15 -0.34 6.91 -7.94
CA THR A 15 -0.41 6.36 -9.30
C THR A 15 0.67 5.29 -9.52
N LYS A 16 1.89 5.52 -9.00
CA LYS A 16 2.99 4.54 -9.11
C LYS A 16 2.78 3.32 -8.22
N LEU A 17 2.25 3.53 -7.01
CA LEU A 17 1.91 2.44 -6.10
C LEU A 17 0.86 1.50 -6.72
N GLU A 18 -0.22 2.05 -7.25
CA GLU A 18 -1.28 1.25 -7.87
C GLU A 18 -0.77 0.50 -9.10
N ALA A 19 0.06 1.14 -9.94
CA ALA A 19 0.71 0.49 -11.07
C ALA A 19 1.62 -0.67 -10.63
N LEU A 20 2.40 -0.48 -9.57
CA LEU A 20 3.25 -1.52 -8.98
C LEU A 20 2.40 -2.69 -8.47
N LEU A 21 1.30 -2.42 -7.75
CA LEU A 21 0.40 -3.46 -7.25
C LEU A 21 -0.19 -4.29 -8.40
N VAL A 22 -0.59 -3.65 -9.50
CA VAL A 22 -1.07 -4.34 -10.71
C VAL A 22 0.03 -5.18 -11.35
N ASP A 23 1.26 -4.67 -11.47
CA ASP A 23 2.41 -5.41 -12.01
C ASP A 23 2.78 -6.63 -11.15
N LEU A 24 2.68 -6.47 -9.83
CA LEU A 24 2.74 -7.55 -8.85
C LEU A 24 1.48 -8.44 -8.85
N GLY A 25 0.53 -8.26 -9.78
CA GLY A 25 -0.63 -9.13 -9.94
C GLY A 25 -1.70 -8.99 -8.85
N TYR A 26 -1.64 -7.95 -8.03
CA TYR A 26 -2.76 -7.59 -7.17
C TYR A 26 -3.89 -7.00 -8.00
N ARG A 27 -5.13 -7.19 -7.55
CA ARG A 27 -6.33 -6.68 -8.20
C ARG A 27 -7.12 -5.81 -7.24
N ASP A 28 -7.57 -4.66 -7.72
CA ASP A 28 -8.47 -3.77 -6.99
C ASP A 28 -9.81 -4.48 -6.70
N ASP A 29 -10.26 -4.42 -5.45
CA ASP A 29 -11.60 -4.79 -5.02
C ASP A 29 -12.45 -3.53 -4.90
N ALA A 30 -13.18 -3.22 -5.97
CA ALA A 30 -13.99 -2.02 -6.10
C ALA A 30 -15.03 -1.81 -4.97
N ARG A 31 -15.28 -2.82 -4.13
CA ARG A 31 -16.17 -2.72 -2.98
C ARG A 31 -15.55 -2.01 -1.78
N ASN A 32 -14.22 -2.08 -1.62
CA ASN A 32 -13.52 -1.55 -0.45
C ASN A 32 -12.21 -0.80 -0.81
N GLY A 33 -11.83 -0.76 -2.09
CA GLY A 33 -10.60 -0.10 -2.56
C GLY A 33 -9.31 -0.83 -2.19
N ALA A 34 -9.40 -2.07 -1.70
CA ALA A 34 -8.23 -2.87 -1.34
C ALA A 34 -7.70 -3.64 -2.55
N TYR A 35 -6.39 -3.68 -2.70
CA TYR A 35 -5.71 -4.53 -3.67
C TYR A 35 -5.47 -5.92 -3.08
N ARG A 36 -5.77 -6.98 -3.85
CA ARG A 36 -5.68 -8.38 -3.39
C ARG A 36 -4.87 -9.25 -4.35
N HIS A 37 -3.99 -10.08 -3.82
CA HIS A 37 -3.32 -11.14 -4.56
C HIS A 37 -3.78 -12.51 -4.01
N PRO A 38 -4.00 -13.55 -4.83
CA PRO A 38 -4.52 -14.84 -4.37
C PRO A 38 -3.60 -15.57 -3.38
N HIS A 39 -2.30 -15.26 -3.39
CA HIS A 39 -1.30 -15.97 -2.61
C HIS A 39 -0.24 -15.06 -1.95
N ARG A 40 -0.38 -13.73 -2.03
CA ARG A 40 0.64 -12.80 -1.52
C ARG A 40 0.02 -11.69 -0.71
N THR A 41 0.78 -11.22 0.28
CA THR A 41 0.41 -10.12 1.18
C THR A 41 1.46 -9.03 1.05
N ALA A 42 1.02 -7.78 0.89
CA ALA A 42 1.94 -6.65 0.81
C ALA A 42 2.45 -6.28 2.21
N ILE A 43 3.71 -5.87 2.33
CA ILE A 43 4.25 -5.26 3.56
C ILE A 43 4.82 -3.89 3.18
N PHE A 44 4.19 -2.83 3.68
CA PHE A 44 4.68 -1.46 3.55
C PHE A 44 5.67 -1.16 4.68
N VAL A 45 6.90 -0.76 4.34
CA VAL A 45 8.02 -0.62 5.31
C VAL A 45 8.62 0.78 5.43
N GLY A 46 8.01 1.82 4.86
CA GLY A 46 8.55 3.18 4.96
C GLY A 46 7.70 4.23 4.29
N ASP A 47 8.03 5.50 4.57
CA ASP A 47 7.51 6.77 4.07
C ASP A 47 6.40 6.65 3.01
N LEU A 48 5.21 6.28 3.47
CA LEU A 48 4.03 6.24 2.61
C LEU A 48 3.71 7.65 2.12
N ILE A 49 3.98 8.62 2.98
CA ILE A 49 3.76 10.03 2.76
C ILE A 49 5.07 10.81 2.78
N ASP A 50 5.21 11.67 1.79
CA ASP A 50 6.09 12.83 1.78
C ASP A 50 5.36 13.89 0.94
N ARG A 51 5.79 15.16 0.99
CA ARG A 51 5.21 16.44 0.47
C ARG A 51 4.57 16.46 -0.95
N GLY A 52 4.31 15.33 -1.58
CA GLY A 52 3.57 15.15 -2.83
C GLY A 52 2.05 15.31 -2.71
N THR A 53 1.38 15.29 -3.86
CA THR A 53 -0.03 15.64 -4.03
C THR A 53 -1.00 14.48 -3.85
N GLU A 54 -0.53 13.22 -3.93
CA GLU A 54 -1.40 12.02 -3.85
C GLU A 54 -1.28 11.27 -2.50
N GLN A 55 -0.74 11.92 -1.47
CA GLN A 55 -0.54 11.33 -0.14
C GLN A 55 -1.81 10.72 0.43
N LEU A 56 -2.95 11.43 0.32
CA LEU A 56 -4.23 10.92 0.81
C LEU A 56 -4.60 9.61 0.11
N ARG A 57 -4.38 9.52 -1.20
CA ARG A 57 -4.69 8.32 -1.96
C ARG A 57 -3.78 7.15 -1.59
N VAL A 58 -2.49 7.40 -1.33
CA VAL A 58 -1.58 6.36 -0.81
C VAL A 58 -2.09 5.81 0.52
N LEU A 59 -2.48 6.70 1.45
CA LEU A 59 -3.02 6.31 2.74
C LEU A 59 -4.35 5.54 2.61
N GLU A 60 -5.24 5.96 1.71
CA GLU A 60 -6.49 5.24 1.42
C GLU A 60 -6.22 3.81 0.95
N VAL A 61 -5.30 3.62 0.00
CA VAL A 61 -4.93 2.29 -0.52
C VAL A 61 -4.30 1.43 0.57
N ALA A 62 -3.28 1.96 1.27
CA ALA A 62 -2.60 1.23 2.34
C ALA A 62 -3.56 0.85 3.47
N LYS A 63 -4.44 1.77 3.87
CA LYS A 63 -5.48 1.53 4.88
C LYS A 63 -6.48 0.48 4.42
N ALA A 64 -7.03 0.62 3.21
CA ALA A 64 -8.00 -0.34 2.68
C ALA A 64 -7.40 -1.74 2.63
N MET A 65 -6.14 -1.88 2.19
CA MET A 65 -5.46 -3.16 2.17
C MET A 65 -5.19 -3.73 3.56
N ALA A 66 -4.84 -2.89 4.54
CA ALA A 66 -4.64 -3.30 5.93
C ALA A 66 -5.94 -3.76 6.59
N ASP A 67 -7.02 -2.97 6.48
CA ASP A 67 -8.35 -3.30 6.99
C ASP A 67 -8.88 -4.61 6.34
N ALA A 68 -8.54 -4.84 5.08
CA ALA A 68 -8.89 -6.04 4.31
C ALA A 68 -8.01 -7.28 4.61
N GLY A 69 -6.98 -7.16 5.46
CA GLY A 69 -6.02 -8.22 5.78
C GLY A 69 -5.10 -8.62 4.62
N THR A 70 -4.96 -7.75 3.62
CA THR A 70 -4.18 -7.98 2.38
C THR A 70 -2.84 -7.24 2.36
N ALA A 71 -2.64 -6.33 3.31
CA ALA A 71 -1.36 -5.73 3.59
C ALA A 71 -1.11 -5.64 5.11
N GLN A 72 0.17 -5.52 5.46
CA GLN A 72 0.61 -5.02 6.75
C GLN A 72 1.37 -3.71 6.54
N VAL A 73 1.18 -2.75 7.43
CA VAL A 73 1.90 -1.47 7.40
C VAL A 73 2.74 -1.40 8.66
N VAL A 74 4.05 -1.28 8.48
CA VAL A 74 4.95 -0.93 9.57
C VAL A 74 4.92 0.59 9.69
N MET A 75 4.59 1.10 10.89
CA MET A 75 4.54 2.53 11.14
C MET A 75 5.94 3.12 11.05
N GLY A 76 6.17 4.02 10.08
CA GLY A 76 7.43 4.73 9.89
C GLY A 76 7.56 5.93 10.83
N ASN A 77 8.75 6.54 10.86
CA ASN A 77 9.04 7.71 11.70
C ASN A 77 8.29 8.97 11.25
N HIS A 78 7.84 9.04 9.99
CA HIS A 78 7.05 10.15 9.45
C HIS A 78 5.57 10.05 9.85
N GLU A 79 4.98 8.84 9.95
CA GLU A 79 3.61 8.67 10.46
C GLU A 79 3.48 8.93 11.97
N PHE A 80 4.56 8.79 12.76
CA PHE A 80 4.56 9.08 14.20
C PHE A 80 4.63 10.59 14.53
N ASN A 81 5.12 11.41 13.60
CA ASN A 81 5.41 12.85 13.84
C ASN A 81 4.49 13.82 13.07
N ALA A 82 3.46 13.33 12.36
CA ALA A 82 2.51 14.14 11.60
C ALA A 82 1.31 14.62 12.43
#